data_AF-A0A9N9EKK0-F1
#
_entry.id   AF-A0A9N9EKK0-F1
#
_cell.length_a   1.000
_cell.length_b   1.000
_cell.length_c   1.000
_cell.angle_alpha   90.00
_cell.angle_beta   90.00
_cell.angle_gamma   90.00
#
_symmetry.space_group_name_H-M   'P 1'
#
loop_
_entity.id
_entity.type
_entity.pdbx_description
1 polymer ?
#
loop_
_entity_poly.entity_id
_entity_poly.type
_entity_poly.pdbx_seq_one_letter_code
_entity_poly.pdbx_strand_id
1 'polypeptide(L)'
;NRTSLLDYWTVPIVTASRYRLDRSSAQVPIGIVVKEPTITEVQEELPKENILVTKKNDETDDKLKSLYIQEEVENQLSLNKAPRDELTMEDQARTFALQKSDTNEKENTPPNINDEGFITPFESIWTDKTAILAGRRDLKLQNPQTSHEGRVITADILYKKHLFKITNVYASPNMKDMTTFFKNWIPSFDEDKINIIAGDFNTNLDPTINRISQANAQNDSSRLKLKRLLNNFLDSASLLEKKPFLTFYQNTRNNQSMAICLDYIFIDENYDFLTETQTTY
;
A
#
# COMPACT_ATOMS: atom_id res chain seq x y z
N ASN A 1 15.78 -17.89 9.50
CA ASN A 1 15.29 -17.33 8.23
C ASN A 1 14.62 -16.00 8.47
N ARG A 2 15.34 -14.90 8.20
CA ARG A 2 14.80 -13.53 8.20
C ARG A 2 14.36 -13.22 6.78
N THR A 3 13.06 -13.32 6.51
CA THR A 3 12.46 -12.84 5.25
C THR A 3 11.98 -11.41 5.48
N SER A 4 12.40 -10.50 4.61
CA SER A 4 12.14 -9.06 4.69
C SER A 4 10.65 -8.74 4.52
N LEU A 5 10.15 -7.88 5.40
CA LEU A 5 8.77 -7.39 5.59
C LEU A 5 8.19 -6.53 4.44
N LEU A 6 8.63 -6.68 3.20
CA LEU A 6 8.36 -5.70 2.12
C LEU A 6 7.77 -6.24 0.81
N ASP A 7 7.32 -7.50 0.76
CA ASP A 7 6.70 -8.08 -0.44
C ASP A 7 5.18 -8.26 -0.23
N TYR A 8 4.39 -7.19 -0.39
CA TYR A 8 2.93 -7.20 -0.14
C TYR A 8 2.17 -6.26 -1.11
N TRP A 9 0.86 -6.47 -1.26
CA TRP A 9 0.07 -5.95 -2.38
C TRP A 9 0.17 -4.44 -2.59
N THR A 10 0.35 -4.06 -3.85
CA THR A 10 0.15 -2.69 -4.31
C THR A 10 -1.17 -2.63 -5.06
N VAL A 11 -2.16 -1.88 -4.55
CA VAL A 11 -2.99 -1.11 -5.48
C VAL A 11 -2.16 0.14 -5.70
N PRO A 12 -1.49 0.31 -6.84
CA PRO A 12 -0.58 1.42 -7.06
C PRO A 12 -1.38 2.69 -7.33
N ILE A 13 -2.29 3.05 -6.42
CA ILE A 13 -2.96 4.33 -6.47
C ILE A 13 -2.02 5.31 -5.84
N VAL A 14 -1.55 6.23 -6.67
CA VAL A 14 -0.84 7.41 -6.22
C VAL A 14 -1.87 8.51 -6.11
N THR A 15 -2.10 8.98 -4.88
CA THR A 15 -2.74 10.27 -4.66
C THR A 15 -1.66 11.35 -4.63
N ALA A 16 -1.89 12.42 -5.38
CA ALA A 16 -1.02 13.59 -5.39
C ALA A 16 -1.85 14.83 -5.08
N SER A 17 -1.38 15.61 -4.12
CA SER A 17 -2.09 16.77 -3.59
C SER A 17 -1.18 17.98 -3.72
N ARG A 18 -1.20 18.67 -4.87
CA ARG A 18 -0.38 19.86 -5.23
C ARG A 18 0.91 19.58 -6.03
N TYR A 19 0.80 19.41 -7.34
CA TYR A 19 1.92 19.65 -8.26
C TYR A 19 2.03 21.17 -8.53
N ARG A 20 2.93 21.86 -7.83
CA ARG A 20 3.41 23.18 -8.29
C ARG A 20 4.60 22.92 -9.22
N LEU A 21 4.62 23.59 -10.38
CA LEU A 21 5.74 23.64 -11.33
C LEU A 21 7.06 24.21 -10.74
N ASP A 22 7.13 24.46 -9.43
CA ASP A 22 8.32 24.94 -8.76
C ASP A 22 9.08 23.76 -8.16
N ARG A 23 10.29 23.51 -8.67
CA ARG A 23 11.10 22.30 -8.47
C ARG A 23 11.59 22.07 -7.03
N SER A 24 11.13 22.82 -6.03
CA SER A 24 11.75 22.89 -4.71
C SER A 24 11.05 22.13 -3.58
N SER A 25 9.87 21.53 -3.81
CA SER A 25 9.20 20.70 -2.80
C SER A 25 8.71 19.39 -3.41
N ALA A 26 9.52 18.33 -3.30
CA ALA A 26 9.11 16.98 -3.67
C ALA A 26 8.05 16.49 -2.67
N GLN A 27 6.81 16.35 -3.12
CA GLN A 27 5.82 15.55 -2.41
C GLN A 27 6.05 14.08 -2.72
N VAL A 28 6.00 13.24 -1.70
CA VAL A 28 6.10 11.79 -1.84
C VAL A 28 4.72 11.26 -2.22
N PRO A 29 4.58 10.53 -3.34
CA PRO A 29 3.38 9.77 -3.66
C PRO A 29 2.93 8.93 -2.46
N ILE A 30 1.67 9.05 -2.05
CA ILE A 30 1.12 8.12 -1.07
C ILE A 30 0.64 6.90 -1.85
N GLY A 31 1.37 5.80 -1.73
CA GLY A 31 0.95 4.49 -2.20
C GLY A 31 0.20 3.76 -1.10
N ILE A 32 -0.94 3.16 -1.44
CA ILE A 32 -1.68 2.29 -0.52
C ILE A 32 -1.08 0.88 -0.58
N VAL A 33 -0.62 0.37 0.56
CA VAL A 33 -0.11 -1.00 0.72
C VAL A 33 -1.02 -1.74 1.68
N VAL A 34 -1.64 -2.85 1.24
CA VAL A 34 -2.55 -3.68 2.05
C VAL A 34 -2.02 -5.12 2.04
N LYS A 35 -2.12 -5.83 3.17
CA LYS A 35 -1.59 -7.19 3.32
C LYS A 35 -2.64 -8.25 2.94
N GLU A 36 -2.19 -9.37 2.38
CA GLU A 36 -3.01 -10.58 2.17
C GLU A 36 -3.11 -11.40 3.47
N PRO A 37 -4.27 -11.97 3.82
CA PRO A 37 -4.31 -13.08 4.74
C PRO A 37 -3.67 -14.31 4.09
N THR A 38 -2.71 -14.92 4.78
CA THR A 38 -2.18 -16.23 4.39
C THR A 38 -3.31 -17.25 4.58
N ILE A 39 -3.93 -17.70 3.49
CA ILE A 39 -4.84 -18.85 3.55
C ILE A 39 -3.95 -20.06 3.80
N THR A 40 -3.86 -20.47 5.07
CA THR A 40 -3.32 -21.77 5.41
C THR A 40 -4.44 -22.75 5.10
N GLU A 41 -4.29 -23.60 4.08
CA GLU A 41 -5.17 -24.76 3.93
C GLU A 41 -5.09 -25.55 5.24
N VAL A 42 -6.14 -25.44 6.06
CA VAL A 42 -6.35 -26.34 7.16
C VAL A 42 -6.67 -27.68 6.51
N GLN A 43 -5.66 -28.55 6.40
CA GLN A 43 -5.93 -29.97 6.24
C GLN A 43 -6.67 -30.40 7.51
N GLU A 44 -7.98 -30.60 7.40
CA GLU A 44 -8.75 -31.29 8.43
C GLU A 44 -8.16 -32.69 8.60
N GLU A 45 -7.25 -32.86 9.56
CA GLU A 45 -6.99 -34.18 10.12
C GLU A 45 -8.27 -34.64 10.82
N LEU A 46 -8.99 -35.56 10.16
CA LEU A 46 -10.06 -36.33 10.77
C LEU A 46 -9.59 -36.87 12.13
N PRO A 47 -10.41 -36.76 13.19
CA PRO A 47 -10.02 -37.20 14.51
C PRO A 47 -9.72 -38.71 14.48
N LYS A 48 -8.45 -39.06 14.69
CA LYS A 48 -8.06 -40.45 14.95
C LYS A 48 -8.74 -40.89 16.22
N GLU A 49 -9.66 -41.85 16.09
CA GLU A 49 -10.30 -42.51 17.22
C GLU A 49 -9.25 -43.02 18.21
N ASN A 50 -9.50 -42.73 19.48
CA ASN A 50 -8.71 -43.20 20.61
C ASN A 50 -8.77 -44.73 20.69
N ILE A 51 -7.78 -45.40 20.11
CA ILE A 51 -7.47 -46.79 20.46
C ILE A 51 -6.50 -46.77 21.64
N LEU A 52 -7.07 -47.09 22.80
CA LEU A 52 -6.37 -47.39 24.05
C LEU A 52 -5.61 -48.72 23.88
N VAL A 53 -4.27 -48.68 23.77
CA VAL A 53 -3.41 -49.85 23.99
C VAL A 53 -2.34 -49.50 25.01
N THR A 54 -2.31 -50.33 26.05
CA THR A 54 -1.43 -50.30 27.21
C THR A 54 -0.05 -50.90 26.89
N LYS A 55 0.99 -50.22 27.40
CA LYS A 55 2.34 -50.67 27.81
C LYS A 55 3.13 -51.63 26.91
N LYS A 56 4.34 -51.20 26.50
CA LYS A 56 5.63 -51.77 26.96
C LYS A 56 6.82 -50.92 26.53
N ASN A 57 7.85 -50.96 27.39
CA ASN A 57 9.18 -50.41 27.21
C ASN A 57 9.81 -50.82 25.86
N ASP A 58 10.67 -49.97 25.30
CA ASP A 58 12.10 -50.25 25.24
C ASP A 58 12.89 -49.04 24.74
N GLU A 59 13.99 -48.77 25.44
CA GLU A 59 15.09 -47.90 25.05
C GLU A 59 15.74 -48.48 23.79
N THR A 60 15.76 -47.75 22.68
CA THR A 60 16.80 -47.79 21.62
C THR A 60 16.39 -46.89 20.45
N ASP A 61 16.53 -45.57 20.57
CA ASP A 61 16.31 -44.70 19.39
C ASP A 61 17.18 -43.43 19.32
N ASP A 62 18.36 -43.47 19.96
CA ASP A 62 19.38 -42.40 19.89
C ASP A 62 20.65 -42.78 19.12
N LYS A 63 20.66 -43.94 18.44
CA LYS A 63 21.81 -44.39 17.61
C LYS A 63 21.55 -44.46 16.11
N LEU A 64 20.31 -44.23 15.65
CA LEU A 64 19.97 -44.20 14.23
C LEU A 64 19.89 -42.79 13.63
N LYS A 65 19.89 -41.73 14.46
CA LYS A 65 19.94 -40.34 14.00
C LYS A 65 21.35 -39.80 13.72
N SER A 66 22.41 -40.49 14.18
CA SER A 66 23.79 -40.06 13.91
C SER A 66 24.40 -40.63 12.63
N LEU A 67 23.78 -41.65 12.02
CA LEU A 67 24.23 -42.24 10.76
C LEU A 67 23.55 -41.63 9.52
N TYR A 68 22.43 -40.92 9.68
CA TYR A 68 21.72 -40.27 8.57
C TYR A 68 22.21 -38.84 8.27
N ILE A 69 23.07 -38.26 9.11
CA ILE A 69 23.57 -36.88 8.96
C ILE A 69 24.97 -36.84 8.32
N GLN A 70 25.71 -37.96 8.27
CA GLN A 70 27.04 -38.00 7.64
C GLN A 70 27.01 -38.23 6.12
N GLU A 71 25.97 -38.87 5.56
CA GLU A 71 25.91 -39.16 4.12
C GLU A 71 25.41 -37.97 3.28
N GLU A 72 24.68 -37.03 3.90
CA GLU A 72 24.10 -35.88 3.20
C GLU A 72 25.03 -34.66 3.13
N VAL A 73 26.06 -34.60 3.99
CA VAL A 73 27.09 -33.55 3.95
C VAL A 73 28.19 -33.87 2.92
N GLU A 74 28.47 -35.14 2.63
CA GLU A 74 29.46 -35.52 1.61
C GLU A 74 28.92 -35.40 0.17
N ASN A 75 27.60 -35.53 -0.04
CA ASN A 75 26.99 -35.33 -1.37
C ASN A 75 26.86 -33.86 -1.81
N GLN A 76 27.03 -32.89 -0.91
CA GLN A 76 27.05 -31.47 -1.30
C GLN A 76 28.46 -30.92 -1.62
N LEU A 77 29.52 -31.68 -1.31
CA LEU A 77 30.91 -31.28 -1.62
C LEU A 77 31.42 -31.83 -2.96
N SER A 78 30.69 -32.72 -3.63
CA SER A 78 31.05 -33.30 -4.93
C SER A 78 30.40 -32.60 -6.15
N LEU A 79 29.45 -31.68 -5.94
CA LEU A 79 28.74 -30.97 -7.03
C LEU A 79 29.41 -29.68 -7.52
N ASN A 80 30.58 -29.32 -6.99
CA ASN A 80 31.31 -28.10 -7.35
C ASN A 80 32.55 -28.32 -8.24
N LYS A 81 32.53 -29.33 -9.12
CA LYS A 81 33.52 -29.48 -10.20
C LYS A 81 32.87 -30.03 -11.48
N ALA A 82 32.10 -29.18 -12.16
CA ALA A 82 31.84 -29.35 -13.58
C ALA A 82 32.53 -28.21 -14.35
N PRO A 83 33.18 -28.49 -15.51
CA PRO A 83 33.87 -27.48 -16.29
C PRO A 83 32.85 -26.50 -16.88
N ARG A 84 33.15 -25.20 -16.75
CA ARG A 84 32.44 -24.15 -17.46
C ARG A 84 32.85 -24.21 -18.93
N ASP A 85 32.02 -24.83 -19.76
CA ASP A 85 32.11 -24.62 -21.20
C ASP A 85 31.60 -23.21 -21.50
N GLU A 86 32.48 -22.39 -22.08
CA GLU A 86 32.17 -21.03 -22.52
C GLU A 86 31.12 -21.09 -23.63
N LEU A 87 29.90 -20.65 -23.34
CA LEU A 87 28.89 -20.37 -24.37
C LEU A 87 29.44 -19.31 -25.33
N THR A 88 29.47 -19.64 -26.62
CA THR A 88 29.93 -18.74 -27.66
C THR A 88 28.97 -17.55 -27.83
N MET A 89 29.48 -16.39 -28.28
CA MET A 89 28.65 -15.22 -28.57
C MET A 89 27.54 -15.48 -29.60
N GLU A 90 27.67 -16.53 -30.44
CA GLU A 90 26.65 -16.91 -31.42
C GLU A 90 25.43 -17.57 -30.77
N ASP A 91 25.61 -18.33 -29.68
CA ASP A 91 24.49 -18.94 -28.95
C ASP A 91 23.68 -17.90 -28.19
N GLN A 92 24.35 -16.88 -27.63
CA GLN A 92 23.68 -15.75 -27.00
C GLN A 92 22.90 -14.90 -28.01
N ALA A 93 23.42 -14.73 -29.23
CA ALA A 93 22.73 -14.00 -30.29
C ALA A 93 21.46 -14.72 -30.79
N ARG A 94 21.46 -16.07 -30.83
CA ARG A 94 20.28 -16.85 -31.21
C ARG A 94 19.17 -16.82 -30.15
N THR A 95 19.51 -16.84 -28.86
CA THR A 95 18.50 -16.70 -27.79
C THR A 95 17.83 -15.31 -27.81
N PHE A 96 18.58 -14.26 -28.14
CA PHE A 96 18.03 -12.90 -28.31
C PHE A 96 17.15 -12.74 -29.57
N ALA A 97 17.40 -13.51 -30.63
CA ALA A 97 16.61 -13.47 -31.85
C ALA A 97 15.26 -14.21 -31.70
N LEU A 98 15.22 -15.30 -30.93
CA LEU A 98 14.00 -16.07 -30.66
C LEU A 98 13.05 -15.38 -29.66
N GLN A 99 13.53 -14.50 -28.78
CA GLN A 99 12.65 -13.70 -27.91
C GLN A 99 11.99 -12.50 -28.63
N LYS A 100 12.38 -12.18 -29.86
CA LYS A 100 11.79 -11.07 -30.63
C LYS A 100 10.60 -11.46 -31.50
N SER A 101 10.30 -12.75 -31.66
CA SER A 101 9.20 -13.19 -32.54
C SER A 101 7.82 -13.26 -31.88
N ASP A 102 7.72 -13.14 -30.55
CA ASP A 102 6.44 -13.33 -29.81
C ASP A 102 5.79 -12.03 -29.30
N THR A 103 6.05 -10.88 -29.94
CA THR A 103 5.37 -9.61 -29.60
C THR A 103 4.62 -8.98 -30.79
N ASN A 104 3.71 -9.75 -31.38
CA ASN A 104 2.51 -9.23 -32.05
C ASN A 104 1.35 -9.61 -31.12
N GLU A 105 0.64 -8.71 -30.42
CA GLU A 105 -0.14 -7.59 -30.90
C GLU A 105 -0.05 -6.43 -29.88
N LYS A 106 0.45 -5.27 -30.28
CA LYS A 106 0.23 -4.03 -29.53
C LYS A 106 -1.02 -3.37 -30.10
N GLU A 107 -2.12 -3.46 -29.36
CA GLU A 107 -3.24 -2.54 -29.53
C GLU A 107 -2.70 -1.10 -29.47
N ASN A 108 -2.83 -0.38 -30.58
CA ASN A 108 -2.48 1.03 -30.72
C ASN A 108 -3.54 1.88 -30.00
N THR A 109 -3.62 1.77 -28.68
CA THR A 109 -4.42 2.71 -27.89
C THR A 109 -3.64 4.02 -27.82
N PRO A 110 -4.17 5.14 -28.36
CA PRO A 110 -3.49 6.42 -28.31
C PRO A 110 -3.17 6.80 -26.84
N PRO A 111 -2.04 7.48 -26.59
CA PRO A 111 -1.67 7.89 -25.25
C PRO A 111 -2.77 8.75 -24.61
N ASN A 112 -3.07 8.50 -23.34
CA ASN A 112 -3.96 9.35 -22.56
C ASN A 112 -3.23 10.67 -22.27
N ILE A 113 -3.58 11.71 -23.02
CA ILE A 113 -3.05 13.07 -22.86
C ILE A 113 -4.05 13.80 -21.97
N ASN A 114 -3.65 14.20 -20.76
CA ASN A 114 -4.50 15.04 -19.93
C ASN A 114 -4.55 16.49 -20.46
N ASP A 115 -5.49 17.31 -19.96
CA ASP A 115 -5.67 18.72 -20.38
C ASP A 115 -4.42 19.61 -20.19
N GLU A 116 -3.44 19.13 -19.42
CA GLU A 116 -2.14 19.80 -19.19
C GLU A 116 -1.02 19.29 -20.11
N GLY A 117 -1.31 18.37 -21.04
CA GLY A 117 -0.33 17.84 -21.99
C GLY A 117 0.61 16.77 -21.43
N PHE A 118 0.37 16.26 -20.22
CA PHE A 118 1.11 15.12 -19.68
C PHE A 118 0.59 13.82 -20.27
N ILE A 119 1.50 13.07 -20.89
CA ILE A 119 1.25 11.70 -21.33
C ILE A 119 1.51 10.78 -20.15
N THR A 120 0.46 10.27 -19.52
CA THR A 120 0.59 9.22 -18.51
C THR A 120 0.31 7.87 -19.16
N PRO A 121 1.16 6.84 -18.99
CA PRO A 121 0.90 5.50 -19.50
C PRO A 121 -0.20 4.77 -18.70
N PHE A 122 -0.87 5.48 -17.80
CA PHE A 122 -1.74 5.02 -16.74
C PHE A 122 -3.01 5.86 -16.72
N GLU A 123 -4.11 5.26 -16.31
CA GLU A 123 -5.38 5.96 -16.17
C GLU A 123 -5.29 6.97 -15.03
N SER A 124 -5.80 8.18 -15.27
CA SER A 124 -5.71 9.25 -14.28
C SER A 124 -6.86 10.24 -14.40
N ILE A 125 -7.17 10.87 -13.27
CA ILE A 125 -8.14 11.97 -13.14
C ILE A 125 -7.42 13.11 -12.46
N TRP A 126 -7.50 14.32 -13.01
CA TRP A 126 -6.77 15.49 -12.54
C TRP A 126 -7.73 16.67 -12.29
N THR A 127 -7.37 17.49 -11.32
CA THR A 127 -7.83 18.86 -11.17
C THR A 127 -6.60 19.76 -10.98
N ASP A 128 -6.80 21.07 -10.89
CA ASP A 128 -5.75 22.03 -10.54
C ASP A 128 -5.29 21.92 -9.07
N LYS A 129 -5.87 21.00 -8.28
CA LYS A 129 -5.63 20.83 -6.84
C LYS A 129 -5.20 19.43 -6.44
N THR A 130 -5.75 18.39 -7.06
CA THR A 130 -5.54 17.00 -6.66
C THR A 130 -5.65 16.06 -7.86
N ALA A 131 -5.13 14.84 -7.73
CA ALA A 131 -5.18 13.83 -8.79
C ALA A 131 -5.28 12.41 -8.25
N ILE A 132 -5.90 11.52 -9.03
CA ILE A 132 -5.85 10.06 -8.82
C ILE A 132 -5.13 9.46 -10.02
N LEU A 133 -4.06 8.72 -9.78
CA LEU A 133 -3.33 7.97 -10.79
C LEU A 133 -3.41 6.47 -10.49
N ALA A 134 -3.96 5.70 -11.43
CA ALA A 134 -3.96 4.25 -11.37
C ALA A 134 -2.63 3.72 -11.91
N GLY A 135 -1.65 3.46 -11.04
CA GLY A 135 -0.28 3.04 -11.38
C GLY A 135 -0.17 1.63 -11.98
N ARG A 136 -1.25 1.12 -12.57
CA ARG A 136 -1.36 -0.16 -13.27
C ARG A 136 -2.25 0.02 -14.48
N ARG A 137 -1.81 -0.51 -15.63
CA ARG A 137 -2.50 -0.31 -16.93
C ARG A 137 -3.86 -0.99 -17.02
N ASP A 138 -4.02 -2.08 -16.27
CA ASP A 138 -5.24 -2.88 -16.21
C ASP A 138 -6.31 -2.30 -15.29
N LEU A 139 -5.95 -1.31 -14.46
CA LEU A 139 -6.91 -0.63 -13.60
C LEU A 139 -7.64 0.48 -14.38
N LYS A 140 -8.96 0.47 -14.25
CA LYS A 140 -9.87 1.46 -14.83
C LYS A 140 -10.52 2.29 -13.73
N LEU A 141 -10.49 3.62 -13.89
CA LEU A 141 -11.15 4.59 -13.02
C LEU A 141 -12.54 4.85 -13.59
N GLN A 142 -13.56 4.34 -12.89
CA GLN A 142 -14.95 4.42 -13.30
C GLN A 142 -15.68 5.50 -12.49
N ASN A 143 -16.76 6.05 -13.06
CA ASN A 143 -17.65 7.01 -12.41
C ASN A 143 -16.90 8.17 -11.71
N PRO A 144 -15.97 8.86 -12.40
CA PRO A 144 -15.21 9.95 -11.79
C PRO A 144 -16.15 11.08 -11.37
N GLN A 145 -16.00 11.52 -10.13
CA GLN A 145 -16.73 12.67 -9.57
C GLN A 145 -15.72 13.65 -9.00
N THR A 146 -15.93 14.94 -9.26
CA THR A 146 -15.12 16.02 -8.69
C THR A 146 -16.04 16.96 -7.93
N SER A 147 -15.60 17.43 -6.75
CA SER A 147 -16.35 18.39 -5.95
C SER A 147 -15.42 19.35 -5.20
N HIS A 148 -16.03 20.34 -4.52
CA HIS A 148 -15.34 21.30 -3.66
C HIS A 148 -14.20 22.04 -4.37
N GLU A 149 -14.49 22.64 -5.53
CA GLU A 149 -13.50 23.40 -6.32
C GLU A 149 -12.26 22.55 -6.69
N GLY A 150 -12.49 21.31 -7.09
CA GLY A 150 -11.44 20.40 -7.52
C GLY A 150 -10.67 19.74 -6.38
N ARG A 151 -11.04 19.98 -5.11
CA ARG A 151 -10.30 19.47 -3.94
C ARG A 151 -10.66 18.05 -3.55
N VAL A 152 -11.73 17.49 -4.09
CA VAL A 152 -12.14 16.11 -3.85
C VAL A 152 -12.39 15.45 -5.19
N ILE A 153 -11.67 14.35 -5.44
CA ILE A 153 -11.93 13.44 -6.57
C ILE A 153 -12.36 12.10 -5.98
N THR A 154 -13.44 11.54 -6.49
CA THR A 154 -13.89 10.19 -6.19
C THR A 154 -13.96 9.38 -7.47
N ALA A 155 -13.53 8.13 -7.44
CA ALA A 155 -13.65 7.20 -8.55
C ALA A 155 -13.82 5.77 -8.04
N ASP A 156 -14.52 4.96 -8.82
CA ASP A 156 -14.68 3.53 -8.58
C ASP A 156 -13.57 2.75 -9.29
N ILE A 157 -13.11 1.65 -8.69
CA ILE A 157 -12.14 0.73 -9.31
C ILE A 157 -12.59 -0.70 -9.04
N LEU A 158 -12.66 -1.52 -10.09
CA LEU A 158 -12.80 -2.97 -9.95
C LEU A 158 -11.40 -3.59 -9.90
N TYR A 159 -11.05 -4.22 -8.78
CA TYR A 159 -9.76 -4.90 -8.62
C TYR A 159 -9.96 -6.25 -7.95
N LYS A 160 -9.48 -7.32 -8.61
CA LYS A 160 -9.61 -8.72 -8.17
C LYS A 160 -11.03 -9.08 -7.69
N LYS A 161 -12.06 -8.71 -8.48
CA LYS A 161 -13.49 -8.94 -8.19
C LYS A 161 -14.08 -8.11 -7.05
N HIS A 162 -13.34 -7.19 -6.46
CA HIS A 162 -13.84 -6.26 -5.46
C HIS A 162 -13.99 -4.86 -6.05
N LEU A 163 -15.09 -4.20 -5.71
CA LEU A 163 -15.31 -2.80 -6.05
C LEU A 163 -14.76 -1.93 -4.93
N PHE A 164 -13.90 -0.99 -5.30
CA PHE A 164 -13.36 0.02 -4.42
C PHE A 164 -13.92 1.37 -4.81
N LYS A 165 -14.24 2.20 -3.81
CA LYS A 165 -14.55 3.61 -3.99
C LYS A 165 -13.41 4.42 -3.38
N ILE A 166 -12.62 5.04 -4.25
CA ILE A 166 -11.42 5.78 -3.86
C ILE A 166 -11.74 7.25 -3.89
N THR A 167 -11.54 7.93 -2.76
CA THR A 167 -11.67 9.38 -2.65
C THR A 167 -10.32 10.00 -2.30
N ASN A 168 -9.81 10.88 -3.17
CA ASN A 168 -8.65 11.70 -2.87
C ASN A 168 -9.08 13.11 -2.44
N VAL A 169 -8.54 13.60 -1.32
CA VAL A 169 -8.90 14.87 -0.68
C VAL A 169 -7.68 15.79 -0.59
N TYR A 170 -7.87 17.06 -0.94
CA TYR A 170 -6.89 18.13 -0.72
C TYR A 170 -7.53 19.32 0.03
N ALA A 171 -7.40 19.32 1.35
CA ALA A 171 -7.86 20.44 2.16
C ALA A 171 -6.97 21.68 1.98
N SER A 172 -7.53 22.87 2.16
CA SER A 172 -6.75 24.11 2.06
C SER A 172 -5.75 24.22 3.22
N PRO A 173 -4.50 24.69 3.00
CA PRO A 173 -3.58 25.00 4.11
C PRO A 173 -4.00 26.25 4.89
N ASN A 174 -4.94 27.06 4.37
CA ASN A 174 -5.53 28.16 5.12
C ASN A 174 -6.53 27.62 6.14
N MET A 175 -6.31 27.88 7.43
CA MET A 175 -7.13 27.34 8.51
C MET A 175 -8.62 27.71 8.42
N LYS A 176 -8.95 28.93 7.96
CA LYS A 176 -10.36 29.37 7.82
C LYS A 176 -11.05 28.61 6.69
N ASP A 177 -10.36 28.45 5.56
CA ASP A 177 -10.89 27.74 4.40
C ASP A 177 -10.99 26.24 4.69
N MET A 178 -9.98 25.66 5.36
CA MET A 178 -9.99 24.26 5.81
C MET A 178 -11.16 23.96 6.75
N THR A 179 -11.40 24.84 7.72
CA THR A 179 -12.52 24.69 8.66
C THR A 179 -13.86 24.76 7.93
N THR A 180 -14.00 25.69 6.97
CA THR A 180 -15.20 25.80 6.12
C THR A 180 -15.37 24.55 5.24
N PHE A 181 -14.27 24.05 4.66
CA PHE A 181 -14.24 22.85 3.85
C PHE A 181 -14.76 21.64 4.65
N PHE A 182 -14.19 21.31 5.80
CA PHE A 182 -14.66 20.17 6.61
C PHE A 182 -16.03 20.39 7.25
N LYS A 183 -16.52 21.63 7.33
CA LYS A 183 -17.91 21.88 7.76
C LYS A 183 -18.91 21.43 6.69
N ASN A 184 -18.58 21.65 5.42
CA ASN A 184 -19.46 21.42 4.28
C ASN A 184 -19.23 20.07 3.60
N TRP A 185 -18.04 19.49 3.74
CA TRP A 185 -17.69 18.20 3.17
C TRP A 185 -18.31 17.06 3.98
N ILE A 186 -18.89 16.11 3.27
CA ILE A 186 -19.42 14.85 3.79
C ILE A 186 -18.75 13.75 2.96
N PRO A 187 -17.97 12.84 3.58
CA PRO A 187 -17.42 11.68 2.90
C PRO A 187 -18.50 10.89 2.20
N SER A 188 -18.30 10.57 0.92
CA SER A 188 -19.23 9.71 0.19
C SER A 188 -18.97 8.26 0.61
N PHE A 189 -20.04 7.59 1.00
CA PHE A 189 -20.02 6.20 1.44
C PHE A 189 -20.87 5.36 0.48
N ASP A 190 -20.47 4.12 0.27
CA ASP A 190 -21.14 3.16 -0.60
C ASP A 190 -21.01 1.78 0.06
N GLU A 191 -22.14 1.22 0.52
CA GLU A 191 -22.18 -0.03 1.29
C GLU A 191 -21.75 -1.24 0.45
N ASP A 192 -21.88 -1.16 -0.88
CA ASP A 192 -21.52 -2.24 -1.79
C ASP A 192 -20.04 -2.19 -2.23
N LYS A 193 -19.25 -1.25 -1.69
CA LYS A 193 -17.85 -1.01 -2.09
C LYS A 193 -16.92 -0.80 -0.91
N ILE A 194 -15.65 -1.15 -1.09
CA ILE A 194 -14.60 -0.84 -0.11
C ILE A 194 -14.24 0.64 -0.25
N ASN A 195 -14.65 1.44 0.73
CA ASN A 195 -14.42 2.87 0.75
C ASN A 195 -13.00 3.18 1.26
N ILE A 196 -12.21 3.86 0.44
CA ILE A 196 -10.88 4.36 0.80
C ILE A 196 -10.86 5.87 0.60
N ILE A 197 -10.43 6.60 1.63
CA ILE A 197 -10.27 8.05 1.57
C ILE A 197 -8.82 8.37 1.90
N ALA A 198 -8.13 9.05 0.99
CA ALA A 198 -6.74 9.43 1.19
C ALA A 198 -6.48 10.87 0.77
N GLY A 199 -5.33 11.41 1.14
CA GLY A 199 -4.84 12.69 0.62
C GLY A 199 -4.25 13.58 1.70
N ASP A 200 -4.06 14.86 1.35
CA ASP A 200 -3.50 15.89 2.24
C ASP A 200 -4.66 16.65 2.89
N PHE A 201 -4.89 16.36 4.17
CA PHE A 201 -5.95 16.97 4.95
C PHE A 201 -5.52 18.29 5.59
N ASN A 202 -4.25 18.69 5.44
CA ASN A 202 -3.66 19.90 6.05
C ASN A 202 -3.96 20.09 7.55
N THR A 203 -4.34 19.03 8.26
CA THR A 203 -4.59 19.02 9.70
C THR A 203 -3.92 17.80 10.33
N ASN A 204 -3.41 17.97 11.54
CA ASN A 204 -2.89 16.87 12.32
C ASN A 204 -3.96 16.35 13.29
N LEU A 205 -4.36 15.11 13.10
CA LEU A 205 -5.35 14.42 13.94
C LEU A 205 -4.85 14.20 15.37
N ASP A 206 -3.56 13.94 15.56
CA ASP A 206 -2.96 13.72 16.87
C ASP A 206 -1.61 14.44 16.99
N PRO A 207 -1.61 15.72 17.39
CA PRO A 207 -0.39 16.47 17.57
C PRO A 207 0.42 16.07 18.81
N THR A 208 -0.08 15.17 19.65
CA THR A 208 0.68 14.63 20.78
C THR A 208 1.57 13.47 20.35
N ILE A 209 1.16 12.73 19.31
CA ILE A 209 1.88 11.58 18.77
C ILE A 209 2.59 11.93 17.46
N ASN A 210 1.89 12.53 16.48
CA ASN A 210 2.36 12.67 15.10
C ASN A 210 2.93 14.06 14.79
N ARG A 211 3.82 14.54 15.66
CA ARG A 211 4.44 15.88 15.54
C ARG A 211 5.80 15.96 16.21
N ILE A 212 6.77 16.57 15.53
CA ILE A 212 8.05 16.98 16.11
C ILE A 212 8.20 18.49 15.88
N SER A 213 8.17 19.27 16.95
CA SER A 213 8.34 20.73 16.88
C SER A 213 8.71 21.33 18.23
N GLN A 214 9.45 22.43 18.22
CA GLN A 214 9.74 23.24 19.40
C GLN A 214 8.56 24.14 19.82
N ALA A 215 7.62 24.42 18.91
CA ALA A 215 6.45 25.24 19.20
C ALA A 215 5.31 24.39 19.80
N ASN A 216 4.40 25.01 20.55
CA ASN A 216 3.18 24.35 20.98
C ASN A 216 2.26 24.01 19.80
N ALA A 217 1.50 22.93 19.93
CA ALA A 217 0.47 22.61 18.95
C ALA A 217 -0.64 23.66 18.98
N GLN A 218 -1.03 24.14 17.80
CA GLN A 218 -2.14 25.07 17.68
C GLN A 218 -3.47 24.37 18.01
N ASN A 219 -4.38 25.10 18.65
CA ASN A 219 -5.77 24.68 18.78
C ASN A 219 -6.46 24.77 17.41
N ASP A 220 -6.80 23.62 16.83
CA ASP A 220 -7.38 23.50 15.50
C ASP A 220 -8.69 22.72 15.61
N SER A 221 -9.82 23.42 15.50
CA SER A 221 -11.15 22.80 15.59
C SER A 221 -11.47 21.89 14.40
N SER A 222 -10.77 22.09 13.28
CA SER A 222 -10.96 21.33 12.05
C SER A 222 -10.60 19.85 12.27
N ARG A 223 -9.60 19.55 13.11
CA ARG A 223 -9.22 18.16 13.48
C ARG A 223 -10.35 17.40 14.14
N LEU A 224 -11.10 18.04 15.04
CA LEU A 224 -12.22 17.39 15.75
C LEU A 224 -13.37 17.12 14.78
N LYS A 225 -13.60 18.04 13.83
CA LYS A 225 -14.59 17.82 12.78
C LYS A 225 -14.17 16.68 11.86
N LEU A 226 -12.90 16.62 11.44
CA LEU A 226 -12.39 15.53 10.61
C LEU A 226 -12.50 14.17 11.30
N LYS A 227 -12.10 14.05 12.57
CA LYS A 227 -12.28 12.82 13.36
C LYS A 227 -13.73 12.36 13.41
N ARG A 228 -14.69 13.29 13.50
CA ARG A 228 -16.12 12.96 13.50
C ARG A 228 -16.64 12.54 12.13
N LEU A 229 -16.14 13.13 11.05
CA LEU A 229 -16.53 12.75 9.68
C LEU A 229 -16.04 11.36 9.30
N LEU A 230 -14.90 10.95 9.85
CA LEU A 230 -14.21 9.70 9.53
C LEU A 230 -14.21 8.72 10.71
N ASN A 231 -15.21 8.81 11.59
CA ASN A 231 -15.28 8.02 12.82
C ASN A 231 -15.55 6.53 12.59
N ASN A 232 -16.03 6.17 11.39
CA ASN A 232 -16.28 4.79 10.95
C ASN A 232 -15.18 4.29 10.00
N PHE A 233 -14.04 4.98 9.97
CA PHE A 233 -12.89 4.60 9.15
C PHE A 233 -11.66 4.38 10.03
N LEU A 234 -10.90 3.33 9.71
CA LEU A 234 -9.60 3.06 10.27
C LEU A 234 -8.57 4.03 9.69
N ASP A 235 -7.93 4.82 10.54
CA ASP A 235 -6.75 5.60 10.20
C ASP A 235 -5.52 4.68 10.10
N SER A 236 -5.03 4.42 8.89
CA SER A 236 -3.82 3.63 8.67
C SER A 236 -2.60 4.16 9.43
N ALA A 237 -2.48 5.48 9.60
CA ALA A 237 -1.37 6.08 10.33
C ALA A 237 -1.45 5.73 11.83
N SER A 238 -2.64 5.49 12.38
CA SER A 238 -2.83 5.04 13.77
C SER A 238 -2.37 3.60 13.99
N LEU A 239 -2.50 2.73 12.98
CA LEU A 239 -2.17 1.31 13.03
C LEU A 239 -0.65 1.01 12.97
N LEU A 240 0.17 1.98 12.55
CA LEU A 240 1.61 1.79 12.45
C LEU A 240 2.28 1.66 13.83
N GLU A 241 3.13 0.64 14.00
CA GLU A 241 3.89 0.42 15.24
C GLU A 241 4.87 1.57 15.54
N LYS A 242 5.53 2.10 14.50
CA LYS A 242 6.51 3.18 14.65
C LYS A 242 5.84 4.55 14.66
N LYS A 243 6.02 5.29 15.76
CA LYS A 243 5.62 6.70 15.92
C LYS A 243 6.84 7.60 16.19
N PRO A 244 6.78 8.90 15.83
CA PRO A 244 5.72 9.57 15.07
C PRO A 244 5.69 9.10 13.61
N PHE A 245 4.50 9.04 13.01
CA PHE A 245 4.37 8.99 11.54
C PHE A 245 4.29 10.43 11.03
N LEU A 246 5.14 10.79 10.06
CA LEU A 246 5.33 12.17 9.62
C LEU A 246 5.35 12.21 8.09
N THR A 247 4.62 13.15 7.50
CA THR A 247 4.45 13.25 6.04
C THR A 247 4.84 14.62 5.48
N PHE A 248 4.97 15.62 6.36
CA PHE A 248 5.33 16.99 6.00
C PHE A 248 6.43 17.55 6.90
N TYR A 249 7.36 18.29 6.30
CA TYR A 249 8.44 19.01 7.01
C TYR A 249 8.53 20.45 6.50
N GLN A 250 8.71 21.41 7.41
CA GLN A 250 8.99 22.80 7.06
C GLN A 250 9.93 23.49 8.05
N ASN A 251 10.66 24.47 7.54
CA ASN A 251 11.38 25.46 8.35
C ASN A 251 10.48 26.69 8.57
N THR A 252 10.29 27.08 9.81
CA THR A 252 9.50 28.25 10.19
C THR A 252 10.34 29.53 10.14
N ARG A 253 9.68 30.70 10.20
CA ARG A 253 10.34 32.03 10.09
C ARG A 253 11.42 32.31 11.15
N ASN A 254 11.42 31.57 12.25
CA ASN A 254 12.41 31.71 13.34
C ASN A 254 13.51 30.64 13.28
N ASN A 255 13.75 30.04 12.11
CA ASN A 255 14.69 28.93 11.94
C ASN A 255 14.36 27.68 12.79
N GLN A 256 13.13 27.58 13.29
CA GLN A 256 12.65 26.37 13.98
C GLN A 256 12.10 25.39 12.94
N SER A 257 12.45 24.13 13.07
CA SER A 257 11.89 23.06 12.23
C SER A 257 10.59 22.52 12.79
N MET A 258 9.68 22.11 11.91
CA MET A 258 8.48 21.36 12.26
C MET A 258 8.32 20.19 11.30
N ALA A 259 8.13 19.00 11.85
CA ALA A 259 7.68 17.82 11.13
C ALA A 259 6.31 17.39 11.67
N ILE A 260 5.39 17.03 10.78
CA ILE A 260 3.99 16.75 11.14
C ILE A 260 3.35 15.76 10.17
N CYS A 261 2.35 15.01 10.63
CA CYS A 261 1.48 14.22 9.75
C CYS A 261 0.31 15.08 9.28
N LEU A 262 0.18 15.25 7.96
CA LEU A 262 -0.97 15.92 7.31
C LEU A 262 -1.67 15.00 6.32
N ASP A 263 -0.98 13.96 5.88
CA ASP A 263 -1.49 13.04 4.89
C ASP A 263 -1.91 11.73 5.56
N TYR A 264 -3.10 11.27 5.18
CA TYR A 264 -3.74 10.12 5.81
C TYR A 264 -4.35 9.21 4.76
N ILE A 265 -4.48 7.93 5.10
CA ILE A 265 -5.32 6.96 4.40
C ILE A 265 -6.29 6.38 5.42
N PHE A 266 -7.57 6.51 5.12
CA PHE A 266 -8.70 6.00 5.88
C PHE A 266 -9.35 4.88 5.08
N ILE A 267 -9.62 3.76 5.76
CA ILE A 267 -10.26 2.58 5.15
C ILE A 267 -11.50 2.26 5.98
N ASP A 268 -12.60 1.98 5.31
CA ASP A 268 -13.86 1.57 5.95
C ASP A 268 -13.66 0.42 6.94
N GLU A 269 -14.22 0.55 8.15
CA GLU A 269 -14.12 -0.43 9.24
C GLU A 269 -14.88 -1.73 8.96
N ASN A 270 -15.91 -1.69 8.09
CA ASN A 270 -16.86 -2.80 7.94
C ASN A 270 -16.37 -4.00 7.12
N TYR A 271 -15.08 -4.05 6.78
CA TYR A 271 -14.52 -5.12 5.96
C TYR A 271 -13.73 -6.11 6.80
N ASP A 272 -14.45 -7.13 7.32
CA ASP A 272 -13.94 -8.20 8.19
C ASP A 272 -12.65 -8.86 7.65
N PHE A 273 -12.52 -9.02 6.33
CA PHE A 273 -11.34 -9.63 5.70
C PHE A 273 -10.05 -8.82 5.90
N LEU A 274 -10.14 -7.51 6.22
CA LEU A 274 -8.97 -6.69 6.57
C LEU A 274 -8.46 -6.98 7.99
N THR A 275 -9.31 -7.58 8.85
CA THR A 275 -9.00 -7.87 10.26
C THR A 275 -8.57 -9.31 10.50
N GLU A 276 -8.90 -10.26 9.61
CA GLU A 276 -8.62 -11.69 9.76
C GLU A 276 -7.12 -12.06 9.79
N THR A 277 -6.21 -11.13 9.52
CA THR A 277 -4.76 -11.42 9.53
C THR A 277 -4.08 -11.30 10.90
N GLN A 278 -4.82 -11.04 12.00
CA GLN A 278 -4.22 -10.81 13.33
C GLN A 278 -4.32 -11.97 14.33
N THR A 279 -4.95 -13.10 13.99
CA THR A 279 -5.20 -14.19 14.97
C THR A 279 -4.48 -15.50 14.63
N THR A 280 -3.18 -15.44 14.31
CA THR A 280 -2.36 -16.66 14.30
C THR A 280 -0.91 -16.37 14.68
N TYR A 281 -0.67 -16.31 16.00
CA TYR A 281 0.60 -16.69 16.64
C TYR A 281 0.30 -17.22 18.05
#